data_AF-A0A518JX68-F1
#
_entry.id   AF-A0A518JX68-F1
#
_cell.length_a   1.000
_cell.length_b   1.000
_cell.length_c   1.000
_cell.angle_alpha   90.00
_cell.angle_beta   90.00
_cell.angle_gamma   90.00
#
_symmetry.space_group_name_H-M   'P 1'
#
loop_
_entity.id
_entity.type
_entity.pdbx_description
1 polymer ?
#
loop_
_entity_poly.entity_id
_entity_poly.type
_entity_poly.pdbx_seq_one_letter_code
_entity_poly.pdbx_strand_id
1 'polypeptide(L)'
;MPSHASKQQYSEQTLRQVAADCRRSLQRGQFDVEQSRVERLRCVDDQLETEEQFGRQLWYFEGRALSSDDRRVRVYGVIEYSVQFGLQELIEDGVFDAPDQRDRFREIYHHVPSRFSWRHPSIRMLIAGSIGVGTAYLAYVASRLIG
;
A
#
# COMPACT_ATOMS: atom_id res chain seq x y z
N MET A 1 16.44 2.50 21.12
CA MET A 1 17.70 2.21 20.38
C MET A 1 17.51 2.69 18.96
N PRO A 2 18.34 3.59 18.41
CA PRO A 2 18.22 3.99 17.02
C PRO A 2 18.95 2.96 16.15
N SER A 3 18.21 2.21 15.32
CA SER A 3 18.80 1.29 14.36
C SER A 3 19.47 2.09 13.24
N HIS A 4 20.73 1.75 12.99
CA HIS A 4 21.54 2.32 11.92
C HIS A 4 20.80 2.19 10.58
N ALA A 5 20.58 3.32 9.92
CA ALA A 5 20.18 3.37 8.52
C ALA A 5 21.31 2.77 7.68
N SER A 6 21.30 1.45 7.49
CA SER A 6 21.99 0.83 6.38
C SER A 6 21.44 1.50 5.13
N LYS A 7 22.30 2.14 4.33
CA LYS A 7 21.93 2.61 3.00
C LYS A 7 21.71 1.37 2.14
N GLN A 8 20.55 0.74 2.29
CA GLN A 8 20.12 -0.34 1.44
C GLN A 8 20.12 0.21 0.00
N GLN A 9 21.02 -0.33 -0.82
CA GLN A 9 21.11 0.06 -2.22
C GLN A 9 19.99 -0.67 -2.95
N TYR A 10 18.89 0.04 -3.18
CA TYR A 10 17.79 -0.46 -4.00
C TYR A 10 18.23 -0.55 -5.46
N SER A 11 17.67 -1.52 -6.18
CA SER A 11 17.91 -1.66 -7.62
C SER A 11 17.48 -0.40 -8.37
N GLU A 12 18.12 -0.11 -9.51
CA GLU A 12 17.68 0.99 -10.37
C GLU A 12 16.23 0.83 -10.81
N GLN A 13 15.78 -0.42 -11.04
CA GLN A 13 14.42 -0.72 -11.44
C GLN A 13 13.42 -0.30 -10.35
N THR A 14 13.68 -0.67 -9.10
CA THR A 14 12.88 -0.24 -7.94
C THR A 14 12.82 1.29 -7.87
N LEU A 15 13.97 1.96 -7.95
CA LEU A 15 13.99 3.43 -7.87
C LEU A 15 13.22 4.10 -9.01
N ARG A 16 13.28 3.53 -10.23
CA ARG A 16 12.50 4.02 -11.38
C ARG A 16 11.00 3.81 -11.17
N GLN A 17 10.59 2.64 -10.65
CA GLN A 17 9.20 2.36 -10.32
C GLN A 17 8.67 3.34 -9.26
N VAL A 18 9.40 3.50 -8.16
CA VAL A 18 9.03 4.44 -7.09
C VAL A 18 8.93 5.86 -7.62
N ALA A 19 9.88 6.31 -8.45
CA ALA A 19 9.83 7.63 -9.06
C ALA A 19 8.61 7.82 -10.00
N ALA A 20 8.25 6.79 -10.76
CA ALA A 20 7.06 6.81 -11.61
C ALA A 20 5.77 6.90 -10.77
N ASP A 21 5.70 6.16 -9.67
CA ASP A 21 4.54 6.19 -8.77
C ASP A 21 4.47 7.52 -8.00
N CYS A 22 5.60 8.15 -7.64
CA CYS A 22 5.61 9.53 -7.12
C CYS A 22 4.98 10.51 -8.11
N ARG A 23 5.34 10.44 -9.40
CA ARG A 23 4.74 11.28 -10.44
C ARG A 23 3.24 11.04 -10.57
N ARG A 24 2.80 9.78 -10.53
CA ARG A 24 1.37 9.42 -10.55
C ARG A 24 0.62 9.96 -9.33
N SER A 25 1.26 9.93 -8.16
CA SER A 25 0.69 10.48 -6.93
C SER A 25 0.50 12.00 -7.01
N LEU A 26 1.50 12.72 -7.52
CA LEU A 26 1.41 14.16 -7.81
C LEU A 26 0.28 14.49 -8.79
N GLN A 27 0.14 13.68 -9.85
CA GLN A 27 -0.94 13.84 -10.82
C GLN A 27 -2.32 13.70 -10.16
N ARG A 28 -2.49 12.69 -9.29
CA ARG A 28 -3.74 12.48 -8.54
C ARG A 28 -4.03 13.60 -7.54
N GLY A 29 -2.98 14.18 -6.98
CA GLY A 29 -3.05 15.41 -6.17
C GLY A 29 -3.35 16.68 -6.98
N GLN A 30 -3.62 16.58 -8.28
CA GLN A 30 -3.91 17.70 -9.19
C GLN A 30 -2.75 18.70 -9.35
N PHE A 31 -1.52 18.26 -9.09
CA PHE A 31 -0.33 19.06 -9.37
C PHE A 31 0.11 18.90 -10.83
N ASP A 32 0.70 19.94 -11.40
CA ASP A 32 1.35 19.85 -12.72
C ASP A 32 2.63 19.03 -12.60
N VAL A 33 2.61 17.80 -13.11
CA VAL A 33 3.71 16.84 -13.00
C VAL A 33 4.94 17.24 -13.81
N GLU A 34 4.78 17.96 -14.93
CA GLU A 34 5.89 18.37 -15.79
C GLU A 34 6.71 19.50 -15.15
N GLN A 35 6.03 20.39 -14.42
CA GLN A 35 6.68 21.45 -13.64
C GLN A 35 7.05 21.02 -12.21
N SER A 36 6.65 19.82 -11.79
CA SER A 36 6.96 19.27 -10.47
C SER A 36 8.28 18.51 -10.46
N ARG A 37 8.98 18.59 -9.33
CA ARG A 37 10.25 17.88 -9.13
C ARG A 37 10.28 17.21 -7.76
N VAL A 38 10.51 15.90 -7.77
CA VAL A 38 10.91 15.17 -6.57
C VAL A 38 12.38 15.48 -6.28
N GLU A 39 12.64 16.06 -5.11
CA GLU A 39 13.99 16.48 -4.67
C GLU A 39 14.63 15.45 -3.75
N ARG A 40 13.82 14.75 -2.96
CA ARG A 40 14.26 13.73 -2.01
C ARG A 40 13.35 12.51 -2.10
N LEU A 41 13.97 11.34 -2.08
CA LEU A 41 13.30 10.06 -2.00
C LEU A 41 14.01 9.19 -0.96
N ARG A 42 13.26 8.57 -0.06
CA ARG A 42 13.82 7.76 1.03
C ARG A 42 12.88 6.60 1.38
N CYS A 43 13.42 5.39 1.43
CA CYS A 43 12.73 4.28 2.09
C CYS A 43 12.84 4.44 3.61
N VAL A 44 11.70 4.45 4.30
CA VAL A 44 11.59 4.72 5.74
C VAL A 44 11.16 3.50 6.54
N ASP A 45 10.53 2.50 5.91
CA ASP A 45 10.25 1.18 6.45
C ASP A 45 10.47 0.17 5.33
N ASP A 46 11.27 -0.86 5.58
CA ASP A 46 11.60 -1.91 4.61
C ASP A 46 11.56 -3.25 5.36
N GLN A 47 10.43 -3.93 5.24
CA GLN A 47 10.17 -5.22 5.83
C GLN A 47 10.30 -6.26 4.74
N LEU A 48 11.26 -7.17 4.91
CA LEU A 48 11.47 -8.26 3.97
C LEU A 48 10.29 -9.23 4.02
N GLU A 49 10.01 -9.84 2.88
CA GLU A 49 9.08 -10.96 2.81
C GLU A 49 9.62 -12.17 3.57
N THR A 50 8.71 -12.95 4.11
CA THR A 50 9.00 -14.22 4.78
C THR A 50 8.10 -15.30 4.19
N GLU A 51 8.34 -16.57 4.54
CA GLU A 51 7.50 -17.67 4.08
C GLU A 51 6.01 -17.51 4.46
N GLU A 52 5.74 -16.80 5.56
CA GLU A 52 4.39 -16.65 6.11
C GLU A 52 3.75 -15.28 5.82
N GLN A 53 4.52 -14.29 5.37
CA GLN A 53 4.07 -12.89 5.28
C GLN A 53 4.74 -12.16 4.10
N PHE A 54 3.94 -11.34 3.40
CA PHE A 54 4.46 -10.42 2.41
C PHE A 54 5.37 -9.39 3.05
N GLY A 55 6.38 -8.98 2.30
CA GLY A 55 7.20 -7.84 2.64
C GLY A 55 6.41 -6.54 2.48
N ARG A 56 6.95 -5.46 3.03
CA ARG A 56 6.35 -4.14 2.93
C ARG A 56 7.43 -3.09 2.77
N GLN A 57 7.21 -2.13 1.90
CA GLN A 57 8.08 -0.98 1.76
C GLN A 57 7.30 0.31 1.84
N LEU A 58 7.79 1.23 2.66
CA LEU A 58 7.26 2.58 2.79
C LEU A 58 8.30 3.58 2.32
N TRP A 59 7.92 4.39 1.34
CA TRP A 59 8.77 5.40 0.75
C TRP A 59 8.20 6.78 1.00
N TYR A 60 9.05 7.68 1.49
CA TYR A 60 8.75 9.10 1.57
C TYR A 60 9.44 9.82 0.43
N PHE A 61 8.70 10.73 -0.19
CA PHE A 61 9.26 11.67 -1.14
C PHE A 61 8.94 13.10 -0.74
N GLU A 62 9.83 14.01 -1.08
CA GLU A 62 9.68 15.44 -0.85
C GLU A 62 10.08 16.16 -2.12
N GLY A 63 9.36 17.24 -2.44
CA GLY A 63 9.59 17.95 -3.68
C GLY A 63 8.93 19.31 -3.72
N ARG A 64 8.99 19.90 -4.91
CA ARG A 64 8.24 21.11 -5.26
C ARG A 64 7.28 20.78 -6.37
N ALA A 65 6.06 21.25 -6.22
CA ALA A 65 5.01 21.06 -7.21
C ALA A 65 4.31 22.37 -7.50
N LEU A 66 3.73 22.48 -8.70
CA LEU A 66 2.88 23.59 -9.07
C LEU A 66 1.43 23.20 -8.78
N SER A 67 0.79 23.94 -7.87
CA SER A 67 -0.62 23.76 -7.53
C SER A 67 -1.53 24.30 -8.64
N SER A 68 -2.81 23.96 -8.60
CA SER A 68 -3.85 24.45 -9.52
C SER A 68 -3.93 25.97 -9.58
N ASP A 69 -3.56 26.65 -8.49
CA ASP A 69 -3.55 28.13 -8.39
C ASP A 69 -2.25 28.76 -8.94
N ASP A 70 -1.48 28.01 -9.74
CA ASP A 70 -0.19 28.42 -10.32
C ASP A 70 0.87 28.80 -9.27
N ARG A 71 0.73 28.26 -8.06
CA ARG A 71 1.66 28.49 -6.94
C ARG A 71 2.61 27.32 -6.80
N ARG A 72 3.91 27.62 -6.72
CA ARG A 72 4.93 26.64 -6.35
C ARG A 72 4.87 26.36 -4.86
N VAL A 73 4.50 25.14 -4.52
CA VAL A 73 4.38 24.67 -3.13
C VAL A 73 5.35 23.52 -2.88
N ARG A 74 5.71 23.33 -1.61
CA ARG A 74 6.39 22.11 -1.19
C ARG A 74 5.36 21.02 -1.03
N VAL A 75 5.74 19.82 -1.43
CA VAL A 75 4.90 18.63 -1.32
C VAL A 75 5.67 17.53 -0.61
N TYR A 76 4.94 16.79 0.22
CA TYR A 76 5.44 15.68 1.00
C TYR A 76 4.55 14.50 0.67
N GLY A 77 5.12 13.42 0.16
CA GLY A 77 4.34 12.27 -0.26
C GLY A 77 4.81 10.97 0.34
N VAL A 78 3.93 9.98 0.24
CA VAL A 78 4.11 8.62 0.71
C VAL A 78 3.75 7.66 -0.41
N ILE A 79 4.53 6.59 -0.55
CA ILE A 79 4.23 5.45 -1.42
C ILE A 79 4.40 4.18 -0.58
N GLU A 80 3.39 3.34 -0.51
CA GLU A 80 3.40 2.06 0.18
C GLU A 80 3.30 0.90 -0.82
N TYR A 81 4.20 -0.06 -0.68
CA TYR A 81 4.21 -1.30 -1.45
C TYR A 81 4.03 -2.51 -0.55
N SER A 82 3.27 -3.48 -1.04
CA SER A 82 3.37 -4.88 -0.64
C SER A 82 4.40 -5.55 -1.53
N VAL A 83 5.28 -6.36 -0.94
CA VAL A 83 6.36 -7.05 -1.65
C VAL A 83 6.13 -8.55 -1.58
N GLN A 84 6.01 -9.21 -2.73
CA GLN A 84 5.87 -10.65 -2.83
C GLN A 84 6.68 -11.22 -4.00
N PHE A 85 7.49 -12.24 -3.75
CA PHE A 85 8.43 -12.84 -4.70
C PHE A 85 9.33 -11.79 -5.38
N GLY A 86 9.76 -10.78 -4.62
CA GLY A 86 10.51 -9.62 -5.11
C GLY A 86 9.73 -8.63 -6.00
N LEU A 87 8.43 -8.83 -6.21
CA LEU A 87 7.56 -7.92 -6.95
C LEU A 87 6.96 -6.87 -6.01
N GLN A 88 6.90 -5.62 -6.46
CA GLN A 88 6.34 -4.49 -5.72
C GLN A 88 4.94 -4.16 -6.23
N GLU A 89 3.92 -4.42 -5.41
CA GLU A 89 2.53 -4.04 -5.68
C GLU A 89 2.20 -2.75 -4.92
N LEU A 90 1.76 -1.72 -5.64
CA LEU A 90 1.38 -0.43 -5.05
C LEU A 90 0.08 -0.62 -4.25
N ILE A 91 0.15 -0.43 -2.93
CA ILE A 91 -1.00 -0.53 -2.03
C ILE A 91 -1.66 0.82 -1.88
N GLU A 92 -0.87 1.84 -1.55
CA GLU A 92 -1.38 3.18 -1.31
C GLU A 92 -0.33 4.24 -1.60
N ASP A 93 -0.79 5.43 -1.93
CA ASP A 93 0.03 6.61 -2.09
C ASP A 93 -0.76 7.87 -1.80
N GLY A 94 -0.03 8.91 -1.38
CA GLY A 94 -0.63 10.19 -1.05
C GLY A 94 0.36 11.33 -1.14
N VAL A 95 -0.17 12.54 -1.30
CA VAL A 95 0.57 13.79 -1.29
C VAL A 95 -0.08 14.73 -0.27
N PHE A 96 0.77 15.42 0.48
CA PHE A 96 0.40 16.28 1.59
C PHE A 96 1.17 17.60 1.50
N ASP A 97 0.58 18.67 2.06
CA ASP A 97 1.18 20.00 2.06
C ASP A 97 2.20 20.18 3.19
N ALA A 98 2.11 19.34 4.24
CA ALA A 98 2.97 19.40 5.40
C ALA A 98 3.54 18.03 5.78
N PRO A 99 4.77 17.95 6.31
CA PRO A 99 5.38 16.70 6.73
C PRO A 99 4.59 16.04 7.87
N ASP A 100 4.03 16.83 8.80
CA ASP A 100 3.26 16.31 9.94
C ASP A 100 1.96 15.60 9.49
N GLN A 101 1.38 16.03 8.36
CA GLN A 101 0.21 15.36 7.77
C GLN A 101 0.57 13.98 7.21
N ARG A 102 1.70 13.91 6.49
CA ARG A 102 2.28 12.65 6.00
C ARG A 102 2.63 11.70 7.15
N ASP A 103 3.21 12.23 8.22
CA ASP A 103 3.63 11.42 9.37
C ASP A 103 2.40 10.94 10.17
N ARG A 104 1.32 11.72 10.24
CA ARG A 104 0.04 11.27 10.83
C ARG A 104 -0.64 10.19 9.99
N PHE A 105 -0.55 10.27 8.67
CA PHE A 105 -1.02 9.21 7.78
C PHE A 105 -0.37 7.86 8.13
N ARG A 106 0.92 7.89 8.48
CA ARG A 106 1.62 6.71 9.01
C ARG A 106 0.93 6.15 10.26
N GLU A 107 0.64 6.99 11.26
CA GLU A 107 0.10 6.52 12.55
C GLU A 107 -1.30 5.93 12.44
N ILE A 108 -2.15 6.50 11.58
CA ILE A 108 -3.55 6.09 11.43
C ILE A 108 -3.67 4.78 10.63
N TYR A 109 -2.82 4.58 9.62
CA TYR A 109 -2.90 3.42 8.73
C TYR A 109 -2.00 2.26 9.15
N HIS A 110 -0.93 2.49 9.94
CA HIS A 110 -0.09 1.42 10.50
C HIS A 110 -0.73 0.66 11.67
N HIS A 111 -2.04 0.40 11.63
CA HIS A 111 -2.62 -0.68 12.41
C HIS A 111 -2.33 -1.98 11.68
N VAL A 112 -1.20 -2.59 12.05
CA VAL A 112 -0.80 -4.00 11.90
C VAL A 112 -1.44 -4.71 10.70
N PRO A 113 -0.68 -5.12 9.66
CA PRO A 113 -1.25 -5.90 8.57
C PRO A 113 -2.04 -7.05 9.19
N SER A 114 -3.36 -7.06 8.97
CA SER A 114 -4.23 -7.98 9.67
C SER A 114 -3.70 -9.37 9.36
N ARG A 115 -3.08 -10.01 10.35
CA ARG A 115 -2.72 -11.42 10.23
C ARG A 115 -4.00 -12.08 9.79
N PHE A 116 -4.00 -12.71 8.61
CA PHE A 116 -5.11 -13.52 8.17
C PHE A 116 -5.27 -14.63 9.21
N SER A 117 -6.05 -14.33 10.23
CA SER A 117 -6.28 -15.23 11.34
C SER A 117 -7.56 -15.95 10.98
N TRP A 118 -7.46 -17.26 10.80
CA TRP A 118 -8.60 -18.17 10.65
C TRP A 118 -9.63 -18.06 11.79
N ARG A 119 -9.29 -17.30 12.85
CA ARG A 119 -10.11 -17.02 14.02
C ARG A 119 -10.90 -15.72 13.93
N HIS A 120 -10.78 -14.92 12.86
CA HIS A 120 -11.53 -13.68 12.74
C HIS A 120 -13.05 -13.97 12.61
N PRO A 121 -13.92 -13.37 13.45
CA PRO A 121 -15.33 -13.74 13.55
C PRO A 121 -16.11 -13.56 12.23
N SER A 122 -15.77 -12.56 11.43
CA SER A 122 -16.35 -12.35 10.09
C SER A 122 -16.00 -13.46 9.10
N ILE A 123 -14.76 -13.97 9.13
CA ILE A 123 -14.32 -15.10 8.29
C ILE A 123 -15.04 -16.38 8.71
N ARG A 124 -15.24 -16.60 10.02
CA ARG A 124 -16.01 -17.75 10.51
C ARG A 124 -17.47 -17.71 10.05
N MET A 125 -18.10 -16.53 10.03
CA MET A 125 -19.45 -16.37 9.49
C MET A 125 -19.51 -16.61 7.98
N LEU A 126 -18.51 -16.13 7.23
CA LEU A 126 -18.41 -16.41 5.80
C LEU A 126 -18.28 -17.90 5.51
N ILE A 127 -17.37 -18.60 6.19
CA ILE A 127 -17.19 -20.06 6.04
C ILE A 127 -18.49 -20.80 6.39
N ALA A 128 -19.13 -20.44 7.50
CA ALA A 128 -20.41 -21.06 7.90
C ALA A 128 -21.51 -20.84 6.86
N GLY A 129 -21.60 -19.62 6.31
CA GLY A 129 -22.54 -19.29 5.23
C GLY A 129 -22.28 -20.09 3.96
N SER A 130 -21.01 -20.16 3.52
CA SER A 130 -20.62 -20.93 2.34
C SER A 130 -20.92 -22.42 2.49
N ILE A 131 -20.65 -23.00 3.66
CA ILE A 131 -21.02 -24.39 3.96
C ILE A 131 -22.54 -24.56 3.90
N GLY A 132 -23.31 -23.67 4.54
CA GLY A 132 -24.77 -23.74 4.54
C GLY A 132 -25.38 -23.73 3.14
N VAL A 133 -24.91 -22.83 2.27
CA VAL A 133 -25.35 -22.75 0.87
C VAL A 133 -24.97 -24.02 0.11
N GLY A 134 -23.75 -24.54 0.30
CA GLY A 134 -23.31 -25.78 -0.32
C GLY A 134 -24.17 -26.98 0.08
N THR A 135 -24.49 -27.12 1.36
CA THR A 135 -25.33 -28.23 1.85
C THR A 135 -26.77 -28.11 1.34
N ALA A 136 -27.34 -26.91 1.33
CA ALA A 136 -28.69 -26.68 0.80
C ALA A 136 -28.77 -26.98 -0.71
N TYR A 137 -27.74 -26.58 -1.47
CA TYR A 137 -27.65 -26.87 -2.89
C TYR A 137 -27.55 -28.38 -3.17
N LEU A 138 -26.69 -29.09 -2.43
CA LEU A 138 -26.58 -30.55 -2.56
C LEU A 138 -27.88 -31.28 -2.19
N ALA A 139 -28.57 -30.84 -1.13
CA ALA A 139 -29.86 -31.40 -0.75
C ALA A 139 -30.93 -31.16 -1.82
N TYR A 140 -30.96 -29.96 -2.41
CA TYR A 140 -31.84 -29.63 -3.52
C TYR A 140 -31.59 -30.52 -4.73
N VAL A 141 -30.33 -30.66 -5.16
CA VAL A 141 -29.96 -31.52 -6.29
C VAL A 141 -30.31 -32.99 -6.01
N ALA A 142 -30.03 -33.49 -4.80
CA ALA A 142 -30.38 -34.85 -4.41
C ALA A 142 -31.90 -35.11 -4.44
N SER A 143 -32.70 -34.16 -3.94
CA SER A 143 -34.18 -34.27 -4.00
C SER A 143 -34.73 -34.28 -5.42
N ARG A 144 -34.01 -33.68 -6.37
CA ARG A 144 -34.39 -33.59 -7.78
C ARG A 144 -33.87 -34.75 -8.63
N LEU A 145 -32.91 -35.52 -8.12
CA LEU A 145 -32.38 -36.73 -8.76
C LEU A 145 -33.14 -37.99 -8.33
N ILE A 146 -33.75 -37.96 -7.14
CA ILE A 146 -34.46 -39.11 -6.55
C ILE A 146 -35.97 -39.05 -6.81
N GLY A 147 -36.51 -37.87 -7.16
CA GLY A 147 -37.90 -37.67 -7.62
C GLY A 147 -37.98 -37.46 -9.11
#